data_AF-A0A4Y2CFX7-F1
#
_entry.id   AF-A0A4Y2CFX7-F1
#
_cell.length_a   1.000
_cell.length_b   1.000
_cell.length_c   1.000
_cell.angle_alpha   90.00
_cell.angle_beta   90.00
_cell.angle_gamma   90.00
#
_symmetry.space_group_name_H-M   'P 1'
#
loop_
_entity.id
_entity.type
_entity.pdbx_description
1 polymer ?
#
loop_
_entity_poly.entity_id
_entity_poly.type
_entity_poly.pdbx_seq_one_letter_code
_entity_poly.pdbx_strand_id
1 'polypeptide(L)'
;MVKERIWFLNFVSSTGEVFLAGKDSQLKSYGTGNVKAKNVYKGSDIKIENVIYVPDLRYNLISLTTLMSKGFKCVSKFDSILIIDKHGNVVTKAFKRNNRLEIDLKPLNAYNIGSADAPLDEIISKIGRPLGSTRDI
;
A
#
# COMPACT_ATOMS: atom_id res chain seq x y z
N MET A 1 -2.91 -6.07 1.16
CA MET A 1 -2.44 -7.03 0.12
C MET A 1 -2.99 -6.56 -1.22
N VAL A 2 -2.23 -6.67 -2.31
CA VAL A 2 -2.65 -6.24 -3.65
C VAL A 2 -3.48 -7.36 -4.32
N LYS A 3 -4.66 -7.66 -3.76
CA LYS A 3 -5.62 -8.63 -4.32
C LYS A 3 -6.39 -8.09 -5.50
N GLU A 4 -6.51 -6.77 -5.55
CA GLU A 4 -7.41 -6.09 -6.46
C GLU A 4 -6.62 -5.29 -7.49
N ARG A 5 -7.12 -5.25 -8.71
CA ARG A 5 -6.52 -4.46 -9.80
C ARG A 5 -6.39 -2.97 -9.43
N ILE A 6 -7.24 -2.45 -8.54
CA ILE A 6 -7.25 -1.04 -8.11
C ILE A 6 -5.91 -0.52 -7.58
N TRP A 7 -5.03 -1.41 -7.13
CA TRP A 7 -3.69 -1.08 -6.62
C TRP A 7 -2.67 -0.81 -7.74
N PHE A 8 -2.94 -1.24 -8.97
CA PHE A 8 -2.01 -1.20 -10.09
C PHE A 8 -2.17 0.06 -10.94
N LEU A 9 -1.02 0.59 -11.38
CA LEU A 9 -0.85 1.60 -12.41
C LEU A 9 -0.16 0.96 -13.61
N ASN A 10 -0.49 1.45 -14.81
CA ASN A 10 0.09 1.00 -16.09
C ASN A 10 0.08 -0.53 -16.22
N PHE A 11 -1.05 -1.14 -15.84
CA PHE A 11 -1.20 -2.58 -15.85
C PHE A 11 -1.24 -3.12 -17.28
N VAL A 12 -0.35 -4.05 -17.58
CA VAL A 12 -0.32 -4.77 -18.85
C VAL A 12 -0.82 -6.19 -18.59
N SER A 13 -1.98 -6.52 -19.15
CA SER A 13 -2.57 -7.85 -19.06
C SER A 13 -1.72 -8.87 -19.80
N SER A 14 -1.41 -9.99 -19.15
CA SER A 14 -0.75 -11.15 -19.75
C SER A 14 -1.11 -12.40 -18.95
N THR A 15 -1.10 -13.57 -19.57
CA THR A 15 -1.30 -14.83 -18.83
C THR A 15 0.05 -15.48 -18.61
N GLY A 16 0.31 -15.94 -17.38
CA GLY A 16 1.52 -16.66 -17.03
C GLY A 16 1.35 -17.47 -15.76
N GLU A 17 2.46 -18.01 -15.28
CA GLU A 17 2.51 -18.89 -14.10
C GLU A 17 3.60 -18.40 -13.14
N VAL A 18 3.32 -18.50 -11.84
CA VAL A 18 4.28 -18.24 -10.76
C VAL A 18 4.44 -19.52 -9.95
N PHE A 19 5.68 -20.01 -9.89
CA PHE A 19 6.05 -21.22 -9.16
C PHE A 19 6.19 -20.92 -7.67
N LEU A 20 5.56 -21.73 -6.83
CA LEU A 20 5.68 -21.64 -5.39
C LEU A 20 6.90 -22.42 -4.90
N ALA A 21 7.37 -22.11 -3.68
CA ALA A 21 8.56 -22.73 -3.09
C ALA A 21 8.40 -24.23 -2.72
N GLY A 22 7.29 -24.87 -3.10
CA GLY A 22 7.04 -26.31 -2.95
C GLY A 22 6.81 -26.95 -4.33
N LYS A 23 7.41 -28.13 -4.55
CA LYS A 23 7.41 -28.85 -5.84
C LYS A 23 6.05 -28.82 -6.55
N ASP A 24 6.11 -28.50 -7.84
CA ASP A 24 5.06 -28.58 -8.86
C ASP A 24 3.77 -27.78 -8.61
N SER A 25 3.74 -26.92 -7.60
CA SER A 25 2.61 -26.01 -7.37
C SER A 25 2.82 -24.66 -8.07
N GLN A 26 1.86 -24.31 -8.92
CA GLN A 26 1.86 -23.07 -9.71
C GLN A 26 0.59 -22.27 -9.42
N LEU A 27 0.72 -20.94 -9.43
CA LEU A 27 -0.41 -20.02 -9.44
C LEU A 27 -0.47 -19.27 -10.77
N LYS A 28 -1.69 -18.98 -11.23
CA LYS A 28 -1.91 -18.18 -12.43
C LYS A 28 -1.59 -16.71 -12.16
N SER A 29 -0.88 -16.08 -13.08
CA SER A 29 -0.71 -14.64 -13.14
C SER A 29 -1.51 -14.05 -14.31
N TYR A 30 -1.99 -12.81 -14.12
CA TYR A 30 -2.90 -12.15 -15.06
C TYR A 30 -2.36 -10.82 -15.61
N GLY A 31 -1.09 -10.52 -15.32
CA GLY A 31 -0.40 -9.37 -15.88
C GLY A 31 0.67 -8.82 -14.95
N THR A 32 1.26 -7.71 -15.38
CA THR A 32 2.32 -7.00 -14.64
C THR A 32 2.01 -5.51 -14.63
N GLY A 33 2.32 -4.83 -13.53
CA GLY A 33 2.21 -3.38 -13.45
C GLY A 33 2.94 -2.81 -12.25
N ASN A 34 2.80 -1.51 -12.03
CA ASN A 34 3.38 -0.83 -10.87
C ASN A 34 2.31 -0.70 -9.79
N VAL A 35 2.63 -1.02 -8.54
CA VAL A 35 1.73 -0.78 -7.41
C VAL A 35 2.06 0.56 -6.79
N LYS A 36 1.07 1.43 -6.63
CA LYS A 36 1.21 2.68 -5.86
C LYS A 36 0.30 2.60 -4.63
N ALA A 37 0.91 2.74 -3.46
CA ALA A 37 0.23 2.55 -2.19
C ALA A 37 0.61 3.63 -1.18
N LYS A 38 -0.30 3.91 -0.25
CA LYS A 38 -0.03 4.72 0.92
C LYS A 38 0.64 3.86 1.98
N ASN A 39 1.82 4.28 2.44
CA ASN A 39 2.46 3.71 3.61
C ASN A 39 1.72 4.17 4.86
N VAL A 40 1.18 3.24 5.66
CA VAL A 40 0.45 3.60 6.88
C VAL A 40 1.40 4.13 7.97
N TYR A 41 2.63 3.63 8.05
CA TYR A 41 3.61 4.04 9.05
C TYR A 41 4.15 5.46 8.83
N LYS A 42 4.45 5.83 7.58
CA LYS A 42 5.02 7.16 7.24
C LYS A 42 4.02 8.13 6.65
N GLY A 43 2.84 7.67 6.22
CA GLY A 43 1.92 8.47 5.42
C GLY A 43 2.49 8.85 4.05
N SER A 44 3.65 8.35 3.64
CA SER A 44 4.24 8.61 2.32
C SER A 44 3.67 7.67 1.26
N ASP A 45 3.74 8.09 0.01
CA ASP A 45 3.42 7.21 -1.11
C ASP A 45 4.61 6.29 -1.38
N ILE A 46 4.34 5.00 -1.59
CA ILE A 46 5.31 3.99 -2.02
C ILE A 46 4.91 3.50 -3.40
N LYS A 47 5.91 3.40 -4.29
CA LYS A 47 5.79 2.73 -5.59
C LYS A 47 6.59 1.43 -5.56
N ILE A 48 5.94 0.32 -5.89
CA ILE A 48 6.57 -0.98 -6.11
C ILE A 48 6.47 -1.27 -7.61
N GLU A 49 7.62 -1.48 -8.24
CA GLU A 49 7.70 -1.60 -9.70
C GLU A 49 7.70 -3.05 -10.14
N ASN A 50 7.18 -3.30 -11.36
CA ASN A 50 7.20 -4.61 -12.01
C ASN A 50 6.57 -5.72 -11.15
N VAL A 51 5.42 -5.42 -10.54
CA VAL A 51 4.68 -6.38 -9.71
C VAL A 51 3.84 -7.28 -10.62
N ILE A 52 4.01 -8.59 -10.46
CA ILE A 52 3.19 -9.61 -11.12
C ILE A 52 1.86 -9.73 -10.36
N TYR A 53 0.74 -9.69 -11.06
CA TYR A 53 -0.58 -9.83 -10.46
C TYR A 53 -0.99 -11.30 -10.36
N VAL A 54 -0.98 -11.81 -9.13
CA VAL A 54 -1.33 -13.19 -8.75
C VAL A 54 -2.39 -13.13 -7.64
N PRO A 55 -3.69 -13.05 -7.97
CA PRO A 55 -4.76 -12.84 -6.98
C PRO A 55 -4.88 -13.98 -5.96
N ASP A 56 -4.54 -15.20 -6.37
CA ASP A 56 -4.57 -16.41 -5.53
C ASP A 56 -3.40 -16.47 -4.53
N LEU A 57 -2.36 -15.64 -4.71
CA LEU A 57 -1.25 -15.59 -3.78
C LEU A 57 -1.74 -14.98 -2.47
N ARG A 58 -1.62 -15.69 -1.34
CA ARG A 58 -2.16 -15.16 -0.06
C ARG A 58 -1.43 -13.91 0.43
N TYR A 59 -0.16 -13.76 0.09
CA TYR A 59 0.68 -12.66 0.55
C TYR A 59 1.81 -12.40 -0.46
N ASN A 60 2.08 -11.13 -0.73
CA ASN A 60 3.25 -10.76 -1.52
C ASN A 60 4.50 -10.89 -0.65
N LEU A 61 5.56 -11.46 -1.21
CA LEU A 61 6.88 -11.46 -0.61
C LEU A 61 7.67 -10.29 -1.16
N ILE A 62 8.31 -9.53 -0.29
CA ILE A 62 9.31 -8.55 -0.70
C ILE A 62 10.67 -9.24 -0.57
N SER A 63 11.35 -9.41 -1.69
CA SER A 63 12.68 -9.99 -1.71
C SER A 63 13.68 -9.05 -1.03
N LEU A 64 14.36 -9.57 0.00
CA LEU A 64 15.41 -8.84 0.70
C LEU A 64 16.58 -8.52 -0.24
N THR A 65 16.93 -9.44 -1.14
CA THR A 65 18.01 -9.21 -2.12
C THR A 65 17.64 -8.09 -3.09
N THR A 66 16.38 -8.00 -3.51
CA THR A 66 15.89 -6.89 -4.35
C THR A 66 15.98 -5.55 -3.63
N LEU A 67 15.63 -5.51 -2.33
CA LEU A 67 15.82 -4.30 -1.51
C LEU A 67 17.29 -3.89 -1.47
N MET A 68 18.20 -4.84 -1.23
CA MET A 68 19.64 -4.59 -1.19
C MET A 68 20.17 -4.07 -2.54
N SER A 69 19.79 -4.69 -3.65
CA SER A 69 20.19 -4.24 -4.99
C SER A 69 19.69 -2.83 -5.34
N LYS A 70 18.59 -2.39 -4.73
CA LYS A 70 18.07 -1.02 -4.85
C LYS A 70 18.68 -0.04 -3.84
N GLY A 71 19.64 -0.49 -3.02
CA GLY A 71 20.32 0.35 -2.04
C GLY A 71 19.57 0.56 -0.73
N PHE A 72 18.58 -0.30 -0.42
CA PHE A 72 17.90 -0.26 0.88
C PHE A 72 18.64 -1.11 1.91
N LYS A 73 18.74 -0.58 3.13
CA LYS A 73 19.22 -1.28 4.32
C LYS A 73 18.03 -1.77 5.14
N CYS A 74 18.08 -3.01 5.60
CA CYS A 74 17.11 -3.55 6.55
C CYS A 74 17.76 -3.66 7.93
N VAL A 75 17.15 -3.06 8.96
CA VAL A 75 17.66 -3.09 10.34
C VAL A 75 16.64 -3.71 11.26
N SER A 76 17.01 -4.84 11.87
CA SER A 76 16.18 -5.50 12.89
C SER A 76 16.07 -4.64 14.15
N LYS A 77 14.87 -4.63 14.73
CA LYS A 77 14.49 -3.99 15.99
C LYS A 77 13.58 -4.94 16.77
N PHE A 78 13.24 -4.59 18.01
CA PHE A 78 12.26 -5.35 18.78
C PHE A 78 10.94 -5.48 17.98
N ASP A 79 10.56 -6.72 17.69
CA ASP A 79 9.39 -7.13 16.91
C ASP A 79 9.17 -6.37 15.58
N SER A 80 10.25 -5.92 14.92
CA SER A 80 10.13 -5.20 13.66
C SER A 80 11.42 -5.11 12.85
N ILE A 81 11.29 -4.74 11.58
CA ILE A 81 12.40 -4.34 10.71
C ILE A 81 12.14 -2.94 10.16
N LEU A 82 13.16 -2.08 10.23
CA LEU A 82 13.18 -0.80 9.52
C LEU A 82 13.79 -0.99 8.14
N ILE A 83 13.14 -0.45 7.11
CA ILE A 83 13.68 -0.37 5.76
C ILE A 83 14.12 1.08 5.53
N ILE A 84 15.42 1.26 5.26
CA ILE A 84 16.10 2.54 5.22
C ILE A 84 16.70 2.73 3.83
N ASP A 85 16.54 3.90 3.22
CA ASP A 85 17.14 4.21 1.93
C ASP A 85 18.65 4.50 2.02
N LYS A 86 19.29 4.69 0.87
CA LYS A 86 20.71 5.03 0.75
C LYS A 86 21.11 6.35 1.41
N HIS A 87 20.15 7.21 1.73
CA HIS A 87 20.36 8.51 2.38
C HIS A 87 20.16 8.42 3.90
N GLY A 88 19.84 7.24 4.44
CA GLY A 88 19.59 7.05 5.86
C GLY A 88 18.16 7.33 6.30
N ASN A 89 17.24 7.61 5.38
CA ASN A 89 15.84 7.86 5.72
C ASN A 89 15.09 6.55 5.91
N VAL A 90 14.31 6.45 6.98
CA VAL A 90 13.39 5.33 7.18
C VAL A 90 12.23 5.46 6.18
N VAL A 91 12.19 4.58 5.19
CA VAL A 91 11.14 4.55 4.16
C VAL A 91 9.89 3.85 4.67
N THR A 92 10.06 2.75 5.40
CA THR A 92 8.94 2.03 6.01
C THR A 92 9.40 1.14 7.16
N LYS A 93 8.42 0.59 7.88
CA LYS A 93 8.61 -0.37 8.97
C LYS A 93 7.77 -1.61 8.67
N ALA A 94 8.40 -2.78 8.75
CA ALA A 94 7.71 -4.05 8.77
C ALA A 94 7.53 -4.51 10.22
N PHE A 95 6.32 -4.90 10.60
CA PHE A 95 5.98 -5.34 11.96
C PHE A 95 5.91 -6.85 12.02
N LYS A 96 6.42 -7.45 13.10
CA LYS A 96 6.24 -8.88 13.36
C LYS A 96 4.80 -9.14 13.79
N ARG A 97 4.08 -9.96 13.02
CA ARG A 97 2.71 -10.43 13.30
C ARG A 97 2.59 -11.87 12.85
N ASN A 98 2.02 -12.73 13.68
CA ASN A 98 1.80 -14.15 13.34
C ASN A 98 3.05 -14.84 12.77
N ASN A 99 4.22 -14.61 13.40
CA ASN A 99 5.53 -15.12 12.97
C ASN A 99 6.01 -14.66 11.58
N ARG A 100 5.52 -13.53 11.08
CA ARG A 100 5.94 -12.91 9.81
C ARG A 100 6.15 -11.41 9.96
N LEU A 101 6.98 -10.84 9.09
CA LEU A 101 7.12 -9.39 8.93
C LEU A 101 6.12 -8.85 7.89
N GLU A 102 5.33 -7.86 8.28
CA GLU A 102 4.28 -7.27 7.44
C GLU A 102 4.44 -5.76 7.32
N ILE A 103 4.26 -5.23 6.12
CA ILE A 103 4.24 -3.79 5.85
C ILE A 103 2.78 -3.37 5.63
N ASP A 104 2.34 -2.37 6.38
CA ASP A 104 0.99 -1.83 6.26
C ASP A 104 0.92 -0.85 5.09
N LEU A 105 0.21 -1.26 4.05
CA LEU A 105 -0.05 -0.48 2.85
C LEU A 105 -1.56 -0.35 2.64
N LYS A 106 -2.00 0.81 2.16
CA LYS A 106 -3.37 1.05 1.68
C LYS A 106 -3.34 1.47 0.20
N PRO A 107 -4.36 1.16 -0.60
CA PRO A 107 -4.40 1.62 -1.98
C PRO A 107 -4.59 3.14 -1.98
N LEU A 108 -3.89 3.86 -2.86
CA LEU A 108 -4.05 5.32 -2.94
C LEU A 108 -5.45 5.73 -3.41
N ASN A 109 -6.05 4.91 -4.27
CA ASN A 109 -7.34 5.18 -4.87
C ASN A 109 -8.53 4.96 -3.92
N ALA A 110 -8.33 4.39 -2.72
CA ALA A 110 -9.39 4.26 -1.72
C ALA A 110 -9.83 5.60 -1.10
N TYR A 111 -9.10 6.69 -1.35
CA TYR A 111 -9.52 8.04 -0.95
C TYR A 111 -10.39 8.75 -1.99
N ASN A 112 -10.50 8.22 -3.21
CA ASN A 112 -11.31 8.83 -4.29
C ASN A 112 -12.73 8.25 -4.42
N ILE A 113 -13.16 7.39 -3.49
CA ILE A 113 -14.52 6.82 -3.46
C ILE A 113 -15.38 7.50 -2.37
N GLY A 114 -14.94 8.63 -1.81
CA GLY A 114 -15.65 9.29 -0.69
C GLY A 114 -15.71 10.82 -0.73
N SER A 115 -15.28 11.48 -1.81
CA SER A 115 -15.29 12.96 -1.86
C SER A 115 -15.61 13.58 -3.21
N ALA A 116 -16.19 12.83 -4.15
CA ALA A 116 -16.60 13.39 -5.44
C ALA A 116 -18.11 13.70 -5.54
N ASP A 117 -18.97 13.07 -4.72
CA ASP A 117 -20.44 13.20 -4.87
C ASP A 117 -21.20 13.38 -3.55
N ALA A 118 -20.53 13.77 -2.45
CA ALA A 118 -21.31 14.24 -1.29
C ALA A 118 -21.93 15.59 -1.68
N PRO A 119 -23.27 15.73 -1.71
CA PRO A 119 -23.89 17.02 -2.00
C PRO A 119 -23.36 18.04 -1.00
N LEU A 120 -23.02 19.24 -1.48
CA LEU A 120 -22.50 20.36 -0.66
C LEU A 120 -23.33 20.58 0.61
N ASP A 121 -24.63 20.27 0.55
CA ASP A 121 -25.58 20.33 1.65
C ASP A 121 -25.18 19.48 2.86
N GLU A 122 -24.57 18.30 2.66
CA GLU A 122 -24.15 17.41 3.74
C GLU A 122 -22.91 17.96 4.46
N ILE A 123 -22.00 18.60 3.71
CA ILE A 123 -20.80 19.26 4.24
C ILE A 123 -21.21 20.50 5.06
N ILE A 124 -22.16 21.30 4.55
CA ILE A 124 -22.66 22.50 5.24
C ILE A 124 -23.39 22.13 6.55
N SER A 125 -24.06 20.98 6.63
CA SER A 125 -24.70 20.53 7.87
C SER A 125 -23.72 20.15 8.99
N LYS A 126 -22.50 19.70 8.63
CA LYS A 126 -21.46 19.25 9.58
C LYS A 126 -20.56 20.39 10.05
N ILE A 127 -20.48 21.48 9.29
CA ILE A 127 -19.81 22.71 9.70
C ILE A 127 -20.85 23.56 10.43
N GLY A 128 -21.05 23.27 11.72
CA GLY A 128 -22.03 23.96 12.56
C GLY A 128 -22.02 25.48 12.35
N ARG A 129 -23.22 26.06 12.28
CA ARG A 129 -23.49 27.49 12.06
C ARG A 129 -22.46 28.38 12.78
N PRO A 130 -21.95 29.45 12.16
CA PRO A 130 -21.16 30.43 12.89
C PRO A 130 -22.01 31.01 14.01
N LEU A 131 -21.52 30.86 15.25
CA LEU A 131 -22.02 31.58 16.41
C LEU A 131 -21.77 33.07 16.16
N GLY A 132 -22.84 33.81 15.87
CA GLY A 132 -22.78 35.25 15.76
C GLY A 132 -24.05 35.85 15.18
N SER A 133 -25.05 36.11 16.04
CA SER A 133 -25.88 37.30 15.87
C SER A 133 -26.18 37.87 17.25
N THR A 134 -25.53 38.99 17.52
CA THR A 134 -25.93 40.00 18.50
C THR A 134 -27.36 40.50 18.23
N ARG A 135 -27.95 41.09 19.29
CA ARG A 135 -29.22 41.86 19.43
C ARG A 135 -30.26 41.10 20.29
N ASP A 136 -30.81 41.61 21.40
CA ASP A 136 -31.05 42.99 21.86
C ASP A 136 -31.16 43.07 23.40
N ILE A 137 -30.68 44.17 24.01
CA ILE A 137 -31.46 45.10 24.86
C ILE A 137 -30.93 46.51 24.58
#